data_AF-A0A7C8EV08-F1
#
_entry.id   AF-A0A7C8EV08-F1
#
_cell.length_a   1.000
_cell.length_b   1.000
_cell.length_c   1.000
_cell.angle_alpha   90.00
_cell.angle_beta   90.00
_cell.angle_gamma   90.00
#
_symmetry.space_group_name_H-M   'P 1'
#
loop_
_entity.id
_entity.type
_entity.pdbx_description
1 polymer ?
#
loop_
_entity_poly.entity_id
_entity_poly.type
_entity_poly.pdbx_seq_one_letter_code
_entity_poly.pdbx_strand_id
1 'polypeptide(L)'
;MKRALIVSLIVAALLILIPVLAPLFPSQLTVEGIEEGMIGHGFTIGNEQTVDPPEAGAITQKAMTVNGADAYLYQFDSELKLEAQRKLLKSSFGDDSVARNQMFLLAVVTFNDDLRRRVCRAFESL
;
A
#
# COMPACT_ATOMS: atom_id res chain seq x y z
N MET A 1 -34.37 5.82 36.59
CA MET A 1 -33.03 5.49 37.15
C MET A 1 -32.40 4.26 36.49
N LYS A 2 -33.06 3.09 36.42
CA LYS A 2 -32.47 1.86 35.84
C LYS A 2 -31.96 1.99 34.39
N ARG A 3 -32.67 2.70 33.51
CA ARG A 3 -32.26 2.91 32.10
C ARG A 3 -30.99 3.76 31.96
N ALA A 4 -30.83 4.81 32.76
CA ALA A 4 -29.64 5.66 32.73
C ALA A 4 -28.39 4.90 33.20
N LEU A 5 -28.56 4.01 34.19
CA LEU A 5 -27.49 3.18 34.73
C LEU A 5 -27.04 2.10 33.73
N ILE A 6 -27.98 1.50 33.00
CA ILE A 6 -27.68 0.54 31.91
C ILE A 6 -26.96 1.24 30.75
N VAL A 7 -27.41 2.42 30.33
CA VAL A 7 -26.76 3.19 29.26
C VAL A 7 -25.34 3.57 29.66
N SER A 8 -25.13 4.04 30.89
CA SER A 8 -23.80 4.37 31.40
C SER A 8 -22.87 3.15 31.44
N LEU A 9 -23.38 1.97 31.81
CA LEU A 9 -22.61 0.73 31.81
C LEU A 9 -22.19 0.30 30.39
N ILE A 10 -23.11 0.45 29.41
CA ILE A 10 -22.84 0.15 28.00
C ILE A 10 -21.77 1.09 27.43
N VAL A 11 -21.86 2.39 27.73
CA VAL A 11 -20.86 3.37 27.27
C VAL A 11 -19.49 3.10 27.90
N ALA A 12 -19.45 2.79 29.20
CA ALA A 12 -18.20 2.42 29.87
C ALA A 12 -17.60 1.13 29.29
N ALA A 13 -18.44 0.12 29.00
CA ALA A 13 -17.99 -1.10 28.34
C ALA A 13 -17.45 -0.83 26.94
N LEU A 14 -18.13 -0.01 26.12
CA LEU A 14 -17.67 0.38 24.78
C LEU A 14 -16.33 1.13 24.82
N LEU A 15 -16.13 2.06 25.75
CA LEU A 15 -14.87 2.79 25.90
C LEU A 15 -13.68 1.88 26.23
N ILE A 16 -13.93 0.78 26.95
CA ILE A 16 -12.90 -0.23 27.26
C ILE A 16 -12.72 -1.20 26.08
N LEU A 17 -13.79 -1.54 25.37
CA LEU A 17 -13.75 -2.53 24.29
C LEU A 17 -13.10 -1.98 23.01
N ILE A 18 -13.30 -0.70 22.68
CA ILE A 18 -12.75 -0.07 21.46
C ILE A 18 -11.22 -0.20 21.34
N PRO A 19 -10.39 0.17 22.34
CA PRO A 19 -8.93 0.04 22.23
C PRO A 19 -8.46 -1.43 22.23
N VAL A 20 -9.25 -2.36 22.77
CA VAL A 20 -8.95 -3.80 22.73
C VAL A 20 -9.27 -4.40 21.36
N LEU A 21 -10.30 -3.87 20.67
CA LEU A 21 -10.70 -4.30 19.34
C LEU A 21 -9.95 -3.59 18.21
N ALA A 22 -9.39 -2.41 18.44
CA ALA A 22 -8.63 -1.64 17.44
C ALA A 22 -7.47 -2.43 16.78
N PRO A 23 -6.68 -3.25 17.52
CA PRO A 23 -5.62 -4.08 16.92
C PRO A 23 -6.14 -5.24 16.08
N LEU A 24 -7.44 -5.57 16.15
CA LEU A 24 -8.05 -6.64 15.35
C LEU A 24 -8.43 -6.16 13.94
N PHE A 25 -8.41 -4.84 13.69
CA PHE A 25 -8.60 -4.30 12.35
C PHE A 25 -7.23 -4.15 11.68
N PRO A 26 -7.02 -4.74 10.50
CA PRO A 26 -5.75 -4.58 9.78
C PRO A 26 -5.51 -3.09 9.49
N SER A 27 -4.31 -2.61 9.79
CA SER A 27 -3.89 -1.27 9.40
C SER A 27 -3.99 -1.13 7.90
N GLN A 28 -4.73 -0.12 7.44
CA GLN A 28 -4.73 0.21 6.01
C GLN A 28 -3.32 0.61 5.62
N LEU A 29 -2.81 0.01 4.55
CA LEU A 29 -1.50 0.35 4.02
C LEU A 29 -1.53 1.80 3.52
N THR A 30 -0.53 2.59 3.87
CA THR A 30 -0.35 3.97 3.38
C THR A 30 0.91 4.08 2.54
N VAL A 31 1.06 5.17 1.80
CA VAL A 31 2.28 5.42 1.01
C VAL A 31 3.51 5.46 1.93
N GLU A 32 3.40 6.14 3.06
CA GLU A 32 4.46 6.23 4.06
C GLU A 32 4.76 4.86 4.69
N GLY A 33 3.72 4.08 5.00
CA GLY A 33 3.89 2.72 5.53
C GLY A 33 4.57 1.78 4.54
N ILE A 34 4.33 1.98 3.23
CA ILE A 34 5.05 1.24 2.18
C ILE A 34 6.52 1.63 2.19
N GLU A 35 6.84 2.93 2.21
CA GLU A 35 8.22 3.41 2.23
C GLU A 35 8.99 2.91 3.45
N GLU A 36 8.42 3.07 4.64
CA GLU A 36 8.99 2.56 5.88
C GLU A 36 9.15 1.04 5.84
N GLY A 37 8.16 0.32 5.34
CA GLY A 37 8.22 -1.14 5.15
C GLY A 37 9.35 -1.56 4.22
N MET A 38 9.49 -0.90 3.07
CA MET A 38 10.58 -1.16 2.12
C MET A 38 11.95 -0.86 2.73
N ILE A 39 12.10 0.24 3.48
CA ILE A 39 13.32 0.56 4.23
C ILE A 39 13.60 -0.54 5.28
N GLY A 40 12.57 -1.02 5.98
CA GLY A 40 12.66 -2.13 6.93
C GLY A 40 13.15 -3.44 6.30
N HIS A 41 12.83 -3.68 5.01
CA HIS A 41 13.37 -4.78 4.22
C HIS A 41 14.79 -4.54 3.68
N GLY A 42 15.42 -3.42 4.03
CA GLY A 42 16.80 -3.09 3.65
C GLY A 42 16.94 -2.47 2.27
N PHE A 43 15.86 -1.89 1.72
CA PHE A 43 15.94 -1.08 0.49
C PHE A 43 16.19 0.39 0.81
N THR A 44 16.89 1.06 -0.08
CA THR A 44 17.05 2.52 -0.10
C THR A 44 16.02 3.09 -1.06
N ILE A 45 15.19 4.00 -0.55
CA ILE A 45 14.25 4.79 -1.34
C ILE A 45 14.89 6.15 -1.65
N GLY A 46 14.71 6.66 -2.87
CA GLY A 46 15.21 7.98 -3.27
C GLY A 46 14.48 8.53 -4.49
N ASN A 47 14.80 9.78 -4.87
CA ASN A 47 14.17 10.48 -6.01
C ASN A 47 12.64 10.44 -5.98
N GLU A 48 12.06 10.58 -4.80
CA GLU A 48 10.62 10.55 -4.64
C GLU A 48 9.97 11.79 -5.23
N GLN A 49 8.97 11.56 -6.07
CA GLN A 49 8.17 12.61 -6.69
C GLN A 49 6.72 12.17 -6.78
N THR A 50 5.84 12.94 -6.17
CA THR A 50 4.39 12.80 -6.42
C THR A 50 4.07 13.24 -7.84
N VAL A 51 3.33 12.42 -8.56
CA VAL A 51 2.87 12.71 -9.92
C VAL A 51 1.48 13.35 -9.84
N ASP A 52 1.35 14.57 -10.37
CA ASP A 52 0.10 15.35 -10.36
C ASP A 52 -0.20 15.92 -11.78
N PRO A 53 -1.33 15.56 -12.40
CA PRO A 53 -2.34 14.63 -11.91
C PRO A 53 -1.83 13.17 -11.89
N PRO A 54 -2.32 12.32 -10.95
CA PRO A 54 -2.08 10.90 -11.01
C PRO A 54 -2.58 10.30 -12.33
N GLU A 55 -1.80 9.41 -12.91
CA GLU A 55 -2.15 8.74 -14.15
C GLU A 55 -2.96 7.45 -13.90
N ALA A 56 -3.42 6.82 -14.97
CA ALA A 56 -4.01 5.49 -14.93
C ALA A 56 -5.26 5.33 -14.04
N GLY A 57 -5.96 6.43 -13.73
CA GLY A 57 -7.12 6.41 -12.84
C GLY A 57 -6.79 6.11 -11.38
N ALA A 58 -5.50 6.21 -11.00
CA ALA A 58 -5.07 6.19 -9.62
C ALA A 58 -5.55 7.44 -8.87
N ILE A 59 -5.74 7.34 -7.56
CA ILE A 59 -6.01 8.50 -6.69
C ILE A 59 -4.73 9.15 -6.20
N THR A 60 -3.62 8.41 -6.23
CA THR A 60 -2.28 8.89 -5.88
C THR A 60 -1.27 8.09 -6.68
N GLN A 61 -0.23 8.77 -7.14
CA GLN A 61 0.91 8.15 -7.81
C GLN A 61 2.20 8.78 -7.30
N LYS A 62 3.18 7.93 -6.98
CA LYS A 62 4.53 8.36 -6.62
C LYS A 62 5.55 7.65 -7.51
N ALA A 63 6.39 8.42 -8.17
CA ALA A 63 7.60 7.93 -8.81
C ALA A 63 8.73 7.97 -7.79
N MET A 64 9.53 6.92 -7.71
CA MET A 64 10.65 6.82 -6.80
C MET A 64 11.73 5.90 -7.40
N THR A 65 12.85 5.82 -6.71
CA THR A 65 13.88 4.80 -6.97
C THR A 65 14.03 3.89 -5.77
N VAL A 66 14.17 2.58 -6.01
CA VAL A 66 14.39 1.55 -4.99
C VAL A 66 15.71 0.87 -5.30
N ASN A 67 16.74 1.12 -4.49
CA ASN A 67 18.13 0.70 -4.78
C ASN A 67 18.58 1.05 -6.21
N GLY A 68 18.17 2.23 -6.71
CA GLY A 68 18.49 2.71 -8.05
C GLY A 68 17.66 2.10 -9.19
N ALA A 69 16.69 1.22 -8.91
CA ALA A 69 15.66 0.82 -9.87
C ALA A 69 14.53 1.83 -9.88
N ASP A 70 14.02 2.21 -11.05
CA ASP A 70 12.84 3.07 -11.14
C ASP A 70 11.61 2.30 -10.68
N ALA A 71 10.79 2.93 -9.84
CA ALA A 71 9.59 2.33 -9.30
C ALA A 71 8.44 3.33 -9.29
N TYR A 72 7.26 2.85 -9.65
CA TYR A 72 6.04 3.64 -9.71
C TYR A 72 5.00 3.00 -8.81
N LEU A 73 4.63 3.72 -7.76
CA LEU A 73 3.60 3.32 -6.82
C LEU A 73 2.29 4.00 -7.18
N TYR A 74 1.23 3.20 -7.29
CA TYR A 74 -0.12 3.66 -7.62
C TYR A 74 -1.08 3.23 -6.53
N GLN A 75 -1.96 4.12 -6.09
CA GLN A 75 -3.06 3.83 -5.17
C GLN A 75 -4.40 3.95 -5.90
N PHE A 76 -5.32 3.03 -5.62
CA PHE A 76 -6.65 3.02 -6.22
C PHE A 76 -7.76 3.07 -5.16
N ASP A 77 -8.91 3.60 -5.54
CA ASP A 77 -10.16 3.58 -4.77
C ASP A 77 -11.09 2.41 -5.19
N SER A 78 -10.70 1.65 -6.21
CA SER A 78 -11.54 0.63 -6.85
C SER A 78 -10.72 -0.56 -7.34
N GLU A 79 -11.14 -1.77 -6.96
CA GLU A 79 -10.57 -3.04 -7.45
C GLU A 79 -10.63 -3.15 -8.97
N LEU A 80 -11.69 -2.64 -9.60
CA LEU A 80 -11.84 -2.67 -11.05
C LEU A 80 -10.76 -1.85 -11.76
N LYS A 81 -10.47 -0.64 -11.26
CA LYS A 81 -9.41 0.22 -11.79
C LYS A 81 -8.04 -0.40 -11.55
N LEU A 82 -7.83 -0.95 -10.35
CA LEU A 82 -6.59 -1.62 -9.98
C LEU A 82 -6.29 -2.79 -10.90
N GLU A 83 -7.22 -3.73 -11.09
CA GLU A 83 -6.98 -4.91 -11.92
C GLU A 83 -6.86 -4.57 -13.41
N ALA A 84 -7.61 -3.56 -13.88
CA ALA A 84 -7.43 -3.04 -15.24
C ALA A 84 -6.01 -2.50 -15.44
N GLN A 85 -5.51 -1.67 -14.52
CA GLN A 85 -4.17 -1.12 -14.62
C GLN A 85 -3.08 -2.18 -14.44
N ARG A 86 -3.27 -3.13 -13.52
CA ARG A 86 -2.35 -4.25 -13.31
C ARG A 86 -2.16 -5.04 -14.60
N LYS A 87 -3.25 -5.34 -15.32
CA LYS A 87 -3.18 -6.04 -16.60
C LYS A 87 -2.40 -5.25 -17.65
N LEU A 88 -2.61 -3.94 -17.73
CA LEU A 88 -1.89 -3.06 -18.66
C LEU A 88 -0.40 -3.02 -18.33
N LEU A 89 -0.03 -2.79 -17.07
CA LEU A 89 1.36 -2.73 -16.63
C LEU A 89 2.10 -4.05 -16.89
N LYS A 90 1.46 -5.19 -16.59
CA LYS A 90 2.04 -6.51 -16.86
C LYS A 90 2.25 -6.77 -18.34
N SER A 91 1.33 -6.32 -19.19
CA SER A 91 1.49 -6.40 -20.64
C SER A 91 2.65 -5.53 -21.15
N SER A 92 2.95 -4.41 -20.49
CA SER A 92 4.00 -3.47 -20.92
C SER A 92 5.38 -3.82 -20.36
N PHE A 93 5.45 -4.25 -19.10
CA PHE A 93 6.70 -4.40 -18.35
C PHE A 93 7.05 -5.85 -17.99
N GLY A 94 6.13 -6.79 -18.21
CA GLY A 94 6.28 -8.18 -17.79
C GLY A 94 5.60 -8.48 -16.45
N ASP A 95 5.25 -9.75 -16.24
CA ASP A 95 4.47 -10.21 -15.09
C ASP A 95 5.20 -10.04 -13.76
N ASP A 96 6.53 -10.15 -13.76
CA ASP A 96 7.41 -10.10 -12.59
C ASP A 96 7.84 -8.67 -12.23
N SER A 97 7.48 -7.69 -13.06
CA SER A 97 7.74 -6.26 -12.86
C SER A 97 6.62 -5.54 -12.10
N VAL A 98 5.51 -6.22 -11.83
CA VAL A 98 4.31 -5.59 -11.24
C VAL A 98 3.82 -6.38 -10.05
N ALA A 99 3.85 -5.75 -8.89
CA ALA A 99 3.42 -6.30 -7.62
C ALA A 99 2.15 -5.60 -7.11
N ARG A 100 1.33 -6.33 -6.34
CA ARG A 100 0.08 -5.82 -5.75
C ARG A 100 0.11 -6.00 -4.24
N ASN A 101 -0.26 -4.97 -3.50
CA ASN A 101 -0.55 -5.07 -2.07
C ASN A 101 -1.77 -4.22 -1.71
N GLN A 102 -2.83 -4.85 -1.19
CA GLN A 102 -4.12 -4.21 -0.95
C GLN A 102 -4.63 -3.44 -2.20
N MET A 103 -4.81 -2.12 -2.06
CA MET A 103 -5.25 -1.18 -3.08
C MET A 103 -4.09 -0.47 -3.80
N PHE A 104 -2.87 -1.00 -3.66
CA PHE A 104 -1.68 -0.46 -4.27
C PHE A 104 -1.10 -1.40 -5.33
N LEU A 105 -0.52 -0.79 -6.36
CA LEU A 105 0.34 -1.45 -7.34
C LEU A 105 1.72 -0.81 -7.32
N LEU A 106 2.74 -1.64 -7.38
CA LEU A 106 4.12 -1.22 -7.58
C LEU A 106 4.62 -1.78 -8.92
N ALA A 107 5.01 -0.89 -9.84
CA ALA A 107 5.71 -1.28 -11.05
C ALA A 107 7.20 -0.96 -10.91
N VAL A 108 8.08 -1.94 -11.13
CA VAL A 108 9.52 -1.81 -10.97
C VAL A 108 10.20 -2.00 -12.33
N VAL A 109 10.89 -0.97 -12.80
CA VAL A 109 11.57 -0.93 -14.09
C VAL A 109 13.07 -0.97 -13.85
N THR A 110 13.68 -2.12 -14.15
CA THR A 110 15.12 -2.33 -14.05
C THR A 110 15.57 -3.50 -14.90
N PHE A 111 16.82 -3.46 -15.37
CA PHE A 111 17.49 -4.57 -16.04
C PHE A 111 18.03 -5.63 -15.06
N ASN A 112 17.97 -5.36 -13.76
CA ASN A 112 18.38 -6.32 -12.73
C ASN A 112 17.18 -7.16 -12.25
N ASP A 113 17.03 -8.35 -12.84
CA ASP A 113 15.93 -9.26 -12.52
C ASP A 113 15.88 -9.71 -11.05
N ASP A 114 17.04 -9.86 -10.40
CA ASP A 114 17.08 -10.23 -8.98
C ASP A 114 16.56 -9.11 -8.09
N LEU A 115 17.03 -7.88 -8.34
CA LEU A 115 16.54 -6.70 -7.64
C LEU A 115 15.03 -6.53 -7.84
N ARG A 116 14.56 -6.63 -9.10
CA ARG A 116 13.13 -6.54 -9.43
C ARG A 116 12.29 -7.52 -8.62
N ARG A 117 12.64 -8.81 -8.62
CA ARG A 117 11.93 -9.84 -7.87
C ARG A 117 11.95 -9.60 -6.36
N ARG A 118 13.09 -9.15 -5.81
CA ARG A 118 13.22 -8.85 -4.38
C ARG A 118 12.36 -7.67 -3.96
N VAL A 119 12.33 -6.60 -4.75
CA VAL A 119 11.50 -5.41 -4.51
C VAL A 119 10.02 -5.79 -4.56
N CYS A 120 9.58 -6.46 -5.63
CA CYS A 120 8.19 -6.91 -5.77
C CYS A 120 7.75 -7.80 -4.61
N ARG A 121 8.56 -8.79 -4.21
CA ARG A 121 8.22 -9.69 -3.09
C ARG A 121 8.14 -8.97 -1.75
N ALA A 122 9.08 -8.06 -1.49
CA ALA A 122 9.07 -7.29 -0.25
C ALA A 122 7.79 -6.43 -0.17
N PHE A 123 7.45 -5.77 -1.27
CA PHE A 123 6.22 -4.98 -1.36
C PHE A 123 4.96 -5.81 -1.14
N GLU A 124 4.86 -7.02 -1.70
CA GLU A 124 3.71 -7.93 -1.50
C GLU A 124 3.57 -8.43 -0.05
N SER A 125 4.66 -8.38 0.74
CA SER A 125 4.67 -8.86 2.12
C SER A 125 4.43 -7.80 3.19
N LEU A 126 4.33 -6.53 2.79
CA LEU A 126 4.00 -5.42 3.71
C LEU A 126 2.57 -5.52 4.24
#